data_AF-A0A9D1FK10-F1
#
_entry.id   AF-A0A9D1FK10-F1
#
_cell.length_a   1.000
_cell.length_b   1.000
_cell.length_c   1.000
_cell.angle_alpha   90.00
_cell.angle_beta   90.00
_cell.angle_gamma   90.00
#
_symmetry.space_group_name_H-M   'P 1'
#
loop_
_entity.id
_entity.type
_entity.pdbx_description
1 polymer ?
#
loop_
_entity_poly.entity_id
_entity_poly.type
_entity_poly.pdbx_seq_one_letter_code
_entity_poly.pdbx_strand_id
1 'polypeptide(L)'
;MDAAIVGVIGTILGTILGWFLNSLSNKGKLKLYITSWEDDFQYLDEIGCAVPSNSIEQTEFYSYKLSLDIYNSSGEQKIMRNIAIIFNDGKSDLYKSIPQDIGSRRISGSVAVYDNVLPLNIPPKTVVHIELLNTNHGHELDYIWNTKRIGLTYTDTKGKDKRVIIKSEDYANYFNKCSLKNS
;
A
#
# COMPACT_ATOMS: atom_id res chain seq x y z
N MET A 1 -40.43 23.99 38.28
CA MET A 1 -39.12 23.44 37.90
C MET A 1 -38.21 24.61 37.63
N ASP A 2 -37.19 24.81 38.46
CA ASP A 2 -36.38 26.03 38.44
C ASP A 2 -35.49 26.07 37.20
N ALA A 3 -35.37 27.24 36.58
CA ALA A 3 -34.49 27.46 35.42
C ALA A 3 -33.04 27.03 35.69
N ALA A 4 -32.60 27.09 36.95
CA ALA A 4 -31.30 26.60 37.40
C ALA A 4 -31.13 25.07 37.22
N ILE A 5 -32.16 24.28 37.52
CA ILE A 5 -32.14 22.82 37.36
C ILE A 5 -32.08 22.45 35.86
N VAL A 6 -32.83 23.16 35.02
CA VAL A 6 -32.79 22.99 33.56
C VAL A 6 -31.40 23.35 33.01
N GLY A 7 -30.76 24.40 33.51
CA GLY A 7 -29.40 24.80 33.13
C GLY A 7 -28.33 23.76 33.50
N VAL A 8 -28.42 23.16 34.69
CA VAL A 8 -27.51 22.08 35.13
C VAL A 8 -27.69 20.82 34.26
N ILE A 9 -28.93 20.40 34.00
CA ILE A 9 -29.21 19.24 33.14
C ILE A 9 -28.71 19.47 31.72
N GLY A 10 -28.91 20.67 31.16
CA GLY A 10 -28.39 21.03 29.83
C GLY A 10 -26.87 20.95 29.74
N THR A 11 -26.17 21.39 30.79
CA THR A 11 -24.70 21.32 30.86
C THR A 11 -24.19 19.88 30.96
N ILE A 12 -24.83 19.04 31.78
CA ILE A 12 -24.48 17.62 31.90
C ILE A 12 -24.72 16.89 30.58
N LEU A 13 -25.84 17.13 29.91
CA LEU A 13 -26.12 16.53 28.60
C LEU A 13 -25.13 17.00 27.53
N GLY A 14 -24.79 18.29 27.51
CA GLY A 14 -23.79 18.84 26.59
C GLY A 14 -22.40 18.23 26.78
N THR A 15 -21.97 18.04 28.03
CA THR A 15 -20.66 17.44 28.34
C THR A 15 -20.60 15.94 27.98
N ILE A 16 -21.67 15.18 28.26
CA ILE A 16 -21.76 13.77 27.86
C ILE A 16 -21.72 13.63 26.33
N LEU A 17 -22.49 14.45 25.60
CA LEU A 17 -22.51 14.43 24.14
C LEU A 17 -21.14 14.83 23.56
N GLY A 18 -20.53 15.88 24.10
CA GLY A 18 -19.19 16.32 23.70
C GLY A 18 -18.14 15.22 23.92
N TRP A 19 -18.17 14.55 25.07
CA TRP A 19 -17.28 13.41 25.35
C TRP A 19 -17.52 12.23 24.40
N PHE A 20 -18.78 11.91 24.12
CA PHE A 20 -19.15 10.82 23.20
C PHE A 20 -18.65 11.09 21.77
N LEU A 21 -18.88 12.30 21.25
CA LEU A 21 -18.43 12.70 19.92
C LEU A 21 -16.90 12.72 19.82
N ASN A 22 -16.22 13.22 20.86
CA ASN A 22 -14.75 13.21 20.93
C ASN A 22 -14.20 11.76 20.92
N SER A 23 -14.80 10.87 21.72
CA SER A 23 -14.44 9.45 21.76
C SER A 23 -14.59 8.78 20.40
N LEU A 24 -15.70 9.03 19.70
CA LEU A 24 -15.95 8.49 18.36
C LEU A 24 -14.93 9.01 17.33
N SER A 25 -14.64 10.32 17.36
CA SER A 25 -13.68 10.93 16.46
C SER A 25 -12.27 10.37 16.67
N ASN A 26 -11.83 10.18 17.92
CA ASN A 26 -10.49 9.66 18.24
C ASN A 26 -10.33 8.16 17.91
N LYS A 27 -11.43 7.40 17.90
CA LYS A 27 -11.45 5.97 17.51
C LYS A 27 -11.36 5.71 16.00
N GLY A 28 -11.25 6.74 15.16
CA GLY A 28 -11.09 6.56 13.71
C GLY A 28 -9.89 5.67 13.33
N LYS A 29 -9.90 5.19 12.10
CA LYS A 29 -8.91 4.28 11.52
C LYS A 29 -8.28 4.84 10.25
N LEU A 30 -7.18 4.22 9.83
CA LEU A 30 -6.64 4.43 8.48
C LEU A 30 -7.55 3.75 7.46
N LYS A 31 -7.84 4.45 6.38
CA LYS A 31 -8.48 3.93 5.18
C LYS A 31 -7.49 4.07 4.03
N LEU A 32 -7.25 2.98 3.32
CA LEU A 32 -6.32 2.94 2.20
C LEU A 32 -7.14 2.91 0.92
N TYR A 33 -6.79 3.76 -0.04
CA TYR A 33 -7.40 3.86 -1.35
C TYR A 33 -6.31 3.64 -2.39
N ILE A 34 -6.41 2.55 -3.15
CA ILE A 34 -5.42 2.21 -4.16
C ILE A 34 -5.70 3.04 -5.41
N THR A 35 -4.77 3.92 -5.75
CA THR A 35 -4.88 4.80 -6.92
C THR A 35 -4.42 4.08 -8.18
N SER A 36 -3.26 3.42 -8.13
CA SER A 36 -2.79 2.56 -9.22
C SER A 36 -1.93 1.41 -8.72
N TRP A 37 -1.91 0.34 -9.51
CA TRP A 37 -0.95 -0.75 -9.42
C TRP A 37 -0.47 -1.06 -10.84
N GLU A 38 0.82 -0.93 -11.07
CA GLU A 38 1.48 -1.16 -12.35
C GLU A 38 2.49 -2.28 -12.18
N ASP A 39 2.44 -3.26 -13.08
CA ASP A 39 3.43 -4.33 -13.19
C ASP A 39 4.25 -4.10 -14.45
N ASP A 40 5.55 -4.34 -14.36
CA ASP A 40 6.48 -4.23 -15.48
C ASP A 40 7.39 -5.47 -15.50
N PHE A 41 7.32 -6.21 -16.59
CA PHE A 41 8.05 -7.46 -16.81
C PHE A 41 9.02 -7.22 -17.95
N GLN A 42 10.32 -7.43 -17.71
CA GLN A 42 11.36 -7.09 -18.67
C GLN A 42 12.41 -8.19 -18.78
N TYR A 43 13.13 -8.16 -19.89
CA TYR A 43 14.34 -8.93 -20.14
C TYR A 43 15.38 -8.05 -20.83
N LEU A 44 16.65 -8.45 -20.80
CA LEU A 44 17.69 -7.76 -21.57
C LEU A 44 17.71 -8.28 -23.01
N ASP A 45 17.60 -7.37 -23.98
CA ASP A 45 17.80 -7.71 -25.38
C ASP A 45 19.29 -7.97 -25.71
N GLU A 46 19.58 -8.30 -26.97
CA GLU A 46 20.93 -8.63 -27.44
C GLU A 46 21.98 -7.54 -27.21
N ILE A 47 21.54 -6.28 -27.04
CA ILE A 47 22.42 -5.13 -26.78
C ILE A 47 22.41 -4.70 -25.31
N GLY A 48 21.80 -5.48 -24.42
CA GLY A 48 21.74 -5.23 -22.98
C GLY A 48 20.75 -4.15 -22.58
N CYS A 49 19.76 -3.83 -23.42
CA CYS A 49 18.68 -2.89 -23.10
C CYS A 49 17.50 -3.64 -22.48
N ALA A 50 16.94 -3.09 -21.40
CA ALA A 50 15.74 -3.64 -20.78
C ALA A 50 14.50 -3.35 -21.66
N VAL A 51 13.82 -4.41 -22.08
CA VAL A 51 12.65 -4.35 -22.97
C VAL A 51 11.49 -5.20 -22.40
N PRO A 52 10.21 -4.87 -22.71
CA PRO A 52 9.07 -5.61 -22.20
C PRO A 52 9.08 -7.10 -22.60
N SER A 53 8.80 -7.97 -21.64
CA SER A 53 8.64 -9.41 -21.86
C SER A 53 7.28 -9.74 -22.46
N ASN A 54 7.23 -10.80 -23.27
CA ASN A 54 5.99 -11.35 -23.84
C ASN A 54 5.63 -12.74 -23.30
N SER A 55 6.49 -13.35 -22.48
CA SER A 55 6.24 -14.64 -21.85
C SER A 55 6.94 -14.76 -20.49
N ILE A 56 6.52 -15.77 -19.72
CA ILE A 56 7.10 -16.10 -18.41
C ILE A 56 8.57 -16.49 -18.57
N GLU A 57 8.88 -17.34 -19.54
CA GLU A 57 10.21 -17.91 -19.77
C GLU A 57 11.23 -16.85 -20.19
N GLN A 58 10.77 -15.79 -20.85
CA GLN A 58 11.61 -14.66 -21.25
C GLN A 58 11.88 -13.69 -20.10
N THR A 59 11.03 -13.65 -19.06
CA THR A 59 11.10 -12.61 -18.03
C THR A 59 12.32 -12.79 -17.12
N GLU A 60 13.17 -11.76 -17.04
CA GLU A 60 14.36 -11.74 -16.18
C GLU A 60 14.24 -10.73 -15.02
N PHE A 61 13.40 -9.71 -15.22
CA PHE A 61 13.16 -8.61 -14.28
C PHE A 61 11.67 -8.42 -14.06
N TYR A 62 11.31 -8.16 -12.82
CA TYR A 62 9.97 -7.73 -12.44
C TYR A 62 10.06 -6.48 -11.58
N SER A 63 9.29 -5.46 -11.94
CA SER A 63 9.06 -4.33 -11.07
C SER A 63 7.57 -4.07 -10.89
N TYR A 64 7.23 -3.46 -9.78
CA TYR A 64 5.91 -2.90 -9.56
C TYR A 64 6.00 -1.46 -9.11
N LYS A 65 4.97 -0.69 -9.45
CA LYS A 65 4.69 0.63 -8.87
C LYS A 65 3.28 0.62 -8.27
N LEU A 66 3.19 1.04 -7.02
CA LEU A 66 1.95 1.19 -6.27
C LEU A 66 1.78 2.65 -5.87
N SER A 67 0.66 3.24 -6.24
CA SER A 67 0.23 4.56 -5.79
C SER A 67 -1.00 4.42 -4.91
N LEU A 68 -0.99 5.00 -3.70
CA LEU A 68 -2.14 4.97 -2.81
C LEU A 68 -2.31 6.23 -1.96
N ASP A 69 -3.57 6.52 -1.66
CA ASP A 69 -3.98 7.53 -0.70
C ASP A 69 -4.34 6.89 0.64
N ILE A 70 -3.75 7.41 1.71
CA ILE A 70 -3.99 6.97 3.08
C ILE A 70 -4.73 8.05 3.84
N TYR A 71 -6.01 7.83 4.10
CA TYR A 71 -6.83 8.75 4.89
C TYR A 71 -6.87 8.33 6.36
N ASN A 72 -6.49 9.23 7.26
CA ASN A 72 -6.67 9.05 8.69
C ASN A 72 -8.01 9.65 9.15
N SER A 73 -8.99 8.79 9.39
CA SER A 73 -10.29 9.22 9.92
C SER A 73 -10.31 9.52 11.43
N SER A 74 -9.19 9.32 12.14
CA SER A 74 -9.07 9.59 13.58
C SER A 74 -8.86 11.08 13.88
N GLY A 75 -9.20 11.50 15.09
CA GLY A 75 -8.77 12.76 15.71
C GLY A 75 -7.33 12.75 16.21
N GLU A 76 -6.65 11.60 16.19
CA GLU A 76 -5.24 11.45 16.58
C GLU A 76 -4.36 11.05 15.40
N GLN A 77 -3.07 11.39 15.46
CA GLN A 77 -2.09 10.90 14.49
C GLN A 77 -2.06 9.37 14.49
N LYS A 78 -2.00 8.79 13.29
CA LYS A 78 -1.73 7.36 13.10
C LYS A 78 -0.39 7.22 12.38
N ILE A 79 0.23 6.06 12.57
CA ILE A 79 1.58 5.79 12.06
C ILE A 79 1.56 4.40 11.45
N MET A 80 2.06 4.30 10.22
CA MET A 80 2.32 3.02 9.54
C MET A 80 3.81 2.73 9.59
N ARG A 81 4.19 1.54 10.05
CA ARG A 81 5.58 1.04 10.08
C ARG A 81 5.69 -0.26 9.30
N ASN A 82 6.91 -0.64 8.94
CA ASN A 82 7.23 -1.93 8.34
C ASN A 82 6.33 -2.24 7.12
N ILE A 83 6.14 -1.24 6.26
CA ILE A 83 5.29 -1.38 5.08
C ILE A 83 5.93 -2.41 4.15
N ALA A 84 5.14 -3.39 3.72
CA ALA A 84 5.60 -4.45 2.84
C ALA A 84 4.48 -4.90 1.90
N ILE A 85 4.85 -5.35 0.71
CA ILE A 85 3.96 -5.96 -0.26
C ILE A 85 4.09 -7.47 -0.18
N ILE A 86 2.96 -8.17 -0.08
CA ILE A 86 2.89 -9.61 0.02
C ILE A 86 2.24 -10.19 -1.22
N PHE A 87 2.95 -11.14 -1.83
CA PHE A 87 2.50 -11.97 -2.94
C PHE A 87 1.95 -13.28 -2.36
N ASN A 88 0.72 -13.64 -2.70
CA ASN A 88 -0.02 -14.74 -2.09
C ASN A 88 -0.77 -15.57 -3.14
N ASP A 89 -0.79 -16.88 -3.01
CA ASP A 89 -1.44 -17.84 -3.93
C ASP A 89 -2.95 -18.06 -3.64
N GLY A 90 -3.50 -17.29 -2.69
CA GLY A 90 -4.84 -17.45 -2.12
C GLY A 90 -4.88 -18.27 -0.83
N LYS A 91 -3.80 -18.99 -0.48
CA LYS A 91 -3.70 -19.87 0.70
C LYS A 91 -2.57 -19.46 1.64
N SER A 92 -1.40 -19.14 1.09
CA SER A 92 -0.16 -18.84 1.79
C SER A 92 0.60 -17.69 1.13
N ASP A 93 1.37 -16.99 1.95
CA ASP A 93 2.27 -15.94 1.47
C ASP A 93 3.47 -16.59 0.79
N LEU A 94 3.69 -16.24 -0.48
CA LEU A 94 4.78 -16.75 -1.30
C LEU A 94 6.04 -15.89 -1.15
N TYR A 95 5.86 -14.57 -1.13
CA TYR A 95 6.97 -13.63 -1.09
C TYR A 95 6.59 -12.33 -0.40
N LYS A 96 7.56 -11.74 0.31
CA LYS A 96 7.44 -10.45 0.99
C LYS A 96 8.45 -9.47 0.39
N SER A 97 7.94 -8.50 -0.35
CA SER A 97 8.72 -7.39 -0.89
C SER A 97 8.74 -6.21 0.08
N ILE A 98 9.92 -5.63 0.30
CA ILE A 98 10.10 -4.38 1.04
C ILE A 98 10.21 -3.25 0.01
N PRO A 99 9.17 -2.43 -0.19
CA PRO A 99 9.20 -1.38 -1.20
C PRO A 99 10.17 -0.25 -0.82
N GLN A 100 10.58 0.49 -1.84
CA GLN A 100 11.31 1.74 -1.76
C GLN A 100 10.35 2.91 -2.02
N ASP A 101 10.70 4.09 -1.50
CA ASP A 101 9.94 5.32 -1.67
C ASP A 101 10.35 6.02 -2.98
N ILE A 102 9.42 6.16 -3.92
CA ILE A 102 9.71 6.84 -5.20
C ILE A 102 10.08 8.31 -4.99
N GLY A 103 9.46 8.97 -4.00
CA GLY A 103 9.72 10.37 -3.68
C GLY A 103 11.16 10.64 -3.20
N SER A 104 11.86 9.59 -2.78
CA SER A 104 13.26 9.67 -2.34
C SER A 104 14.29 9.52 -3.47
N ARG A 105 13.84 9.40 -4.74
CA ARG A 105 14.71 9.14 -5.89
C ARG A 105 15.87 10.12 -5.98
N ARG A 106 17.08 9.58 -6.05
CA ARG A 106 18.33 10.31 -6.34
C ARG A 106 18.96 9.72 -7.60
N ILE A 107 19.45 10.57 -8.50
CA ILE A 107 20.15 10.15 -9.71
C ILE A 107 21.64 10.39 -9.52
N SER A 108 22.45 9.36 -9.73
CA SER A 108 23.92 9.45 -9.74
C SER A 108 24.43 8.75 -10.99
N GLY A 109 24.91 9.53 -11.97
CA GLY A 109 25.25 9.02 -13.30
C GLY A 109 24.06 8.32 -13.96
N SER A 110 24.27 7.09 -14.46
CA SER A 110 23.22 6.27 -15.08
C SER A 110 22.40 5.44 -14.08
N VAL A 111 22.55 5.65 -12.76
CA VAL A 111 21.90 4.85 -11.72
C VAL A 111 20.89 5.71 -10.94
N ALA A 112 19.68 5.20 -10.79
CA ALA A 112 18.68 5.72 -9.86
C ALA A 112 18.76 4.96 -8.53
N VAL A 113 18.82 5.68 -7.42
CA VAL A 113 18.84 5.15 -6.05
C VAL A 113 17.58 5.63 -5.34
N TYR A 114 16.95 4.72 -4.59
CA TYR A 114 15.77 5.00 -3.78
C TYR A 114 16.05 4.59 -2.33
N ASP A 115 15.56 5.38 -1.39
CA ASP A 115 15.61 5.08 0.03
C ASP A 115 14.49 4.09 0.41
N ASN A 116 14.73 3.35 1.50
CA ASN A 116 13.71 2.49 2.10
C ASN A 116 12.56 3.34 2.65
N VAL A 117 11.34 2.79 2.61
CA VAL A 117 10.16 3.46 3.14
C VAL A 117 10.28 3.65 4.66
N LEU A 118 10.30 4.91 5.08
CA LEU A 118 10.32 5.29 6.50
C LEU A 118 8.92 5.14 7.13
N PRO A 119 8.83 5.12 8.48
CA PRO A 119 7.55 5.21 9.17
C PRO A 119 6.74 6.42 8.72
N LEU A 120 5.52 6.19 8.26
CA LEU A 120 4.63 7.25 7.77
C LEU A 120 3.77 7.77 8.91
N ASN A 121 3.97 9.04 9.27
CA ASN A 121 3.11 9.75 10.20
C ASN A 121 1.95 10.39 9.43
N ILE A 122 0.73 9.97 9.73
CA ILE A 122 -0.48 10.43 9.04
C ILE A 122 -1.29 11.29 10.02
N PRO A 123 -1.31 12.63 9.84
CA PRO A 123 -2.01 13.54 10.75
C PRO A 123 -3.51 13.23 10.88
N PRO A 124 -4.18 13.71 11.93
CA PRO A 124 -5.63 13.61 12.07
C PRO A 124 -6.37 14.16 10.84
N LYS A 125 -7.46 13.51 10.45
CA LYS A 125 -8.39 13.96 9.39
C LYS A 125 -7.72 14.37 8.08
N THR A 126 -6.58 13.77 7.76
CA THR A 126 -5.75 14.14 6.60
C THR A 126 -5.54 12.94 5.69
N VAL A 127 -5.33 13.22 4.41
CA VAL A 127 -4.89 12.25 3.40
C VAL A 127 -3.40 12.44 3.15
N VAL A 128 -2.66 11.35 3.15
CA VAL A 128 -1.25 11.30 2.72
C VAL A 128 -1.16 10.41 1.50
N HIS A 129 -0.58 10.94 0.43
CA HIS A 129 -0.28 10.20 -0.78
C HIS A 129 1.10 9.56 -0.66
N ILE A 130 1.23 8.31 -1.08
CA ILE A 130 2.54 7.65 -1.21
C ILE A 130 2.64 6.87 -2.53
N GLU A 131 3.87 6.84 -3.05
CA GLU A 131 4.23 6.01 -4.17
C GLU A 131 5.35 5.04 -3.75
N LEU A 132 5.14 3.76 -4.02
CA LEU A 132 6.00 2.67 -3.65
C LEU A 132 6.47 1.94 -4.89
N LEU A 133 7.74 1.55 -4.95
CA LEU A 133 8.23 0.65 -5.99
C LEU A 133 9.12 -0.43 -5.42
N ASN A 134 9.29 -1.51 -6.17
CA ASN A 134 10.38 -2.44 -5.97
C ASN A 134 10.73 -3.08 -7.32
N THR A 135 11.98 -3.48 -7.49
CA THR A 135 12.45 -4.23 -8.65
C THR A 135 13.20 -5.47 -8.18
N ASN A 136 12.77 -6.62 -8.66
CA ASN A 136 13.38 -7.92 -8.41
C ASN A 136 13.98 -8.45 -9.72
N HIS A 137 15.11 -9.13 -9.61
CA HIS A 137 15.82 -9.70 -10.75
C HIS A 137 16.34 -11.10 -10.38
N GLY A 138 16.54 -11.93 -11.39
CA GLY A 138 17.20 -13.22 -11.26
C GLY A 138 16.26 -14.41 -11.19
N HIS A 139 16.83 -15.57 -10.86
CA HIS A 139 16.24 -16.89 -11.12
C HIS A 139 15.03 -17.28 -10.26
N GLU A 140 14.62 -16.48 -9.27
CA GLU A 140 13.50 -16.82 -8.37
C GLU A 140 12.32 -15.84 -8.51
N LEU A 141 11.91 -15.55 -9.75
CA LEU A 141 10.64 -14.85 -10.04
C LEU A 141 9.42 -15.78 -9.97
N ASP A 142 9.60 -17.08 -9.70
CA ASP A 142 8.56 -18.12 -9.65
C ASP A 142 7.40 -17.80 -8.71
N TYR A 143 7.66 -17.04 -7.63
CA TYR A 143 6.60 -16.62 -6.71
C TYR A 143 5.56 -15.76 -7.42
N ILE A 144 5.94 -14.98 -8.44
CA ILE A 144 5.03 -14.08 -9.16
C ILE A 144 4.03 -14.91 -9.93
N TRP A 145 4.48 -15.90 -10.69
CA TRP A 145 3.62 -16.72 -11.54
C TRP A 145 2.62 -17.56 -10.73
N ASN A 146 2.95 -17.86 -9.48
CA ASN A 146 2.06 -18.54 -8.53
C ASN A 146 1.15 -17.57 -7.75
N THR A 147 1.32 -16.26 -7.90
CA THR A 147 0.54 -15.25 -7.18
C THR A 147 -0.87 -15.13 -7.75
N LYS A 148 -1.84 -15.06 -6.85
CA LYS A 148 -3.26 -14.77 -7.15
C LYS A 148 -3.75 -13.48 -6.51
N ARG A 149 -3.10 -13.05 -5.43
CA ARG A 149 -3.45 -11.87 -4.66
C ARG A 149 -2.21 -11.14 -4.21
N ILE A 150 -2.28 -9.83 -4.29
CA ILE A 150 -1.29 -8.93 -3.74
C ILE A 150 -1.92 -8.19 -2.57
N GLY A 151 -1.22 -8.17 -1.44
CA GLY A 151 -1.61 -7.44 -0.25
C GLY A 151 -0.56 -6.44 0.18
N LEU A 152 -1.00 -5.34 0.77
CA LEU A 152 -0.16 -4.43 1.53
C LEU A 152 -0.26 -4.79 3.02
N THR A 153 0.88 -4.88 3.68
CA THR A 153 0.99 -5.09 5.12
C THR A 153 1.71 -3.94 5.79
N TYR A 154 1.34 -3.65 7.03
CA TYR A 154 2.00 -2.63 7.86
C TYR A 154 1.69 -2.87 9.34
N THR A 155 2.56 -2.39 10.22
CA THR A 155 2.35 -2.36 11.67
C THR A 155 1.73 -1.02 12.08
N ASP A 156 0.60 -1.04 12.78
CA ASP A 156 -0.12 0.17 13.21
C ASP A 156 0.48 0.83 14.47
N THR A 157 -0.13 1.92 14.95
CA THR A 157 0.33 2.63 16.16
C THR A 157 0.26 1.81 17.44
N LYS A 158 -0.51 0.72 17.46
CA LYS A 158 -0.67 -0.18 18.61
C LYS A 158 0.23 -1.40 18.49
N GLY A 159 1.15 -1.42 17.53
CA GLY A 159 2.02 -2.57 17.26
C GLY A 159 1.28 -3.75 16.62
N LYS A 160 0.08 -3.55 16.07
CA LYS A 160 -0.68 -4.63 15.42
C LYS A 160 -0.43 -4.61 13.93
N ASP A 161 -0.13 -5.79 13.38
CA ASP A 161 -0.03 -5.95 11.94
C ASP A 161 -1.41 -5.90 11.28
N LYS A 162 -1.45 -5.22 10.15
CA LYS A 162 -2.61 -5.02 9.29
C LYS A 162 -2.29 -5.54 7.91
N ARG A 163 -3.30 -6.08 7.26
CA ARG A 163 -3.25 -6.55 5.88
C ARG A 163 -4.44 -5.99 5.11
N VAL A 164 -4.18 -5.46 3.93
CA VAL A 164 -5.19 -4.98 2.99
C VAL A 164 -4.87 -5.62 1.63
N ILE A 165 -5.85 -6.27 1.02
CA ILE A 165 -5.69 -6.78 -0.35
C ILE A 165 -5.76 -5.59 -1.31
N ILE A 166 -4.77 -5.47 -2.20
CA ILE A 166 -4.64 -4.34 -3.12
C ILE A 166 -4.94 -4.73 -4.56
N LYS A 167 -4.65 -5.98 -4.95
CA LYS A 167 -4.92 -6.51 -6.29
C LYS A 167 -5.20 -8.00 -6.22
N SER A 168 -6.10 -8.47 -7.08
CA SER A 168 -6.25 -9.90 -7.38
C SER A 168 -5.97 -10.08 -8.87
N GLU A 169 -5.01 -10.91 -9.20
CA GLU A 169 -4.57 -11.17 -10.57
C GLU A 169 -4.00 -12.57 -10.64
N ASP A 170 -4.33 -13.29 -11.71
CA ASP A 170 -3.80 -14.63 -11.97
C ASP A 170 -2.57 -14.50 -12.86
N TYR A 171 -1.40 -14.37 -12.22
CA TYR A 171 -0.15 -14.08 -12.91
C TYR A 171 0.34 -15.22 -13.80
N ALA A 172 -0.07 -16.46 -13.54
CA ALA A 172 0.19 -17.61 -14.42
C ALA A 172 -0.35 -17.39 -15.84
N ASN A 173 -1.38 -16.56 -16.00
CA ASN A 173 -2.02 -16.25 -17.28
C ASN A 173 -1.85 -14.78 -17.69
N TYR A 174 -0.88 -14.05 -17.13
CA TYR A 174 -0.73 -12.61 -17.31
C TYR A 174 -0.59 -12.22 -18.80
N PHE A 175 0.36 -12.82 -19.50
CA PHE A 175 0.64 -12.50 -20.91
C PHE A 175 -0.48 -12.92 -21.87
N ASN A 176 -1.19 -14.02 -21.57
CA ASN A 176 -2.32 -14.50 -22.37
C ASN A 176 -3.52 -13.54 -22.35
N LYS A 177 -3.69 -12.76 -21.28
CA LYS A 177 -4.76 -11.76 -21.17
C LYS A 177 -4.41 -10.43 -21.83
N CYS A 178 -3.12 -10.06 -21.83
CA CYS A 178 -2.65 -8.82 -22.44
C CYS A 178 -2.72 -8.86 -23.96
N SER A 179 -2.49 -10.02 -24.59
CA SER A 179 -2.61 -10.19 -26.05
C SER A 179 -4.04 -9.96 -26.57
N LEU A 180 -5.06 -10.31 -25.78
CA LEU A 180 -6.48 -10.13 -26.14
C LEU A 180 -6.99 -8.69 -26.00
N LYS A 181 -6.25 -7.78 -25.36
CA LYS A 181 -6.62 -6.35 -25.25
C LYS A 181 -6.12 -5.52 -26.43
N ASN A 182 -5.19 -6.06 -27.22
CA ASN A 182 -4.53 -5.37 -28.34
C ASN A 182 -4.97 -5.93 -29.72
N SER A 183 -5.98 -6.80 -29.76
CA SER A 183 -6.64 -7.32 -30.96
C SER A 183 -8.03 -6.72 -31.13
#